data_AF-A0A1I7UQB4-F1
#
_entry.id   AF-A0A1I7UQB4-F1
#
_cell.length_a   1.000
_cell.length_b   1.000
_cell.length_c   1.000
_cell.angle_alpha   90.00
_cell.angle_beta   90.00
_cell.angle_gamma   90.00
#
_symmetry.space_group_name_H-M   'P 1'
#
loop_
_entity.id
_entity.type
_entity.pdbx_description
1 polymer ?
#
loop_
_entity_poly.entity_id
_entity_poly.type
_entity_poly.pdbx_seq_one_letter_code
_entity_poly.pdbx_strand_id
1 'polypeptide(L)'
;MSIVFKIFPLFLFLLLSHRTKSVPLSPSILKPSTPHANSQAYVETSNVTSQFTIYASNISSCRFKTAVIPCECFLQISNDYRLEENGRLLSNFAVSPPNMRIFTPSTHEMLNELTVHIIPKLCREDLSDIQLEYRSFQVFPGEEESSWKTVSAVAKTLKDTKTSLIFGCKHFSDPGYYRVSIRLSLVNYTVQVGARDFSRDS
;
A
#
# COMPACT_ATOMS: atom_id res chain seq x y z
N MET A 1 8.65 -1.83 -69.88
CA MET A 1 7.76 -1.76 -68.70
C MET A 1 8.54 -2.26 -67.50
N SER A 2 8.98 -1.33 -66.65
CA SER A 2 9.95 -1.52 -65.58
C SER A 2 9.24 -1.26 -64.25
N ILE A 3 8.77 -2.32 -63.59
CA ILE A 3 8.06 -2.23 -62.29
C ILE A 3 8.69 -3.14 -61.23
N VAL A 4 9.79 -3.84 -61.52
CA VAL A 4 10.38 -4.81 -60.58
C VAL A 4 11.48 -4.20 -59.68
N PHE A 5 11.93 -2.98 -59.95
CA PHE A 5 13.11 -2.40 -59.27
C PHE A 5 12.83 -1.34 -58.18
N LYS A 6 11.60 -1.25 -57.65
CA LYS A 6 11.26 -0.25 -56.62
C LYS A 6 10.74 -0.79 -55.27
N ILE A 7 10.67 -2.11 -55.09
CA ILE A 7 10.14 -2.71 -53.85
C ILE A 7 11.25 -3.14 -52.89
N PHE A 8 12.48 -3.32 -53.38
CA PHE A 8 13.60 -3.80 -52.56
C PHE A 8 14.12 -2.83 -51.47
N PRO A 9 14.12 -1.48 -51.63
CA PRO A 9 14.66 -0.62 -50.58
C PRO A 9 13.66 -0.38 -49.43
N LEU A 10 12.35 -0.65 -49.65
CA LEU A 10 11.32 -0.45 -48.64
C LEU A 10 11.31 -1.59 -47.60
N PHE A 11 11.61 -2.82 -48.04
CA PHE A 11 11.64 -3.98 -47.16
C PHE A 11 12.86 -3.96 -46.22
N LEU A 12 13.99 -3.41 -46.67
CA LEU A 12 15.19 -3.26 -45.85
C LEU A 12 15.00 -2.19 -44.76
N PHE A 13 14.26 -1.11 -45.05
CA PHE A 13 13.97 -0.05 -44.08
C PHE A 13 13.05 -0.52 -42.93
N LEU A 14 12.09 -1.40 -43.24
CA LEU A 14 11.22 -2.02 -42.23
C LEU A 14 11.98 -3.01 -41.32
N LEU A 15 13.00 -3.70 -41.82
CA LEU A 15 13.85 -4.59 -41.02
C LEU A 15 14.81 -3.83 -40.08
N LEU A 16 15.24 -2.61 -40.46
CA LEU A 16 16.10 -1.75 -39.64
C LEU A 16 15.32 -0.95 -38.58
N SER A 17 14.00 -0.77 -38.73
CA SER A 17 13.12 -0.18 -37.71
C SER A 17 12.72 -1.12 -36.59
N HIS A 18 13.02 -2.42 -36.69
CA HIS A 18 12.96 -3.38 -35.58
C HIS A 18 14.26 -3.43 -34.76
N ARG A 19 14.99 -2.31 -34.66
CA ARG A 19 15.84 -2.06 -33.48
C ARG A 19 14.93 -1.94 -32.26
N THR A 20 14.55 -3.11 -31.75
CA THR A 20 14.10 -3.35 -30.40
C THR A 20 14.89 -2.43 -29.48
N LYS A 21 14.21 -1.43 -28.93
CA LYS A 21 14.65 -0.75 -27.72
C LYS A 21 14.84 -1.83 -26.67
N SER A 22 16.06 -2.33 -26.53
CA SER A 22 16.47 -3.01 -25.32
C SER A 22 16.47 -1.93 -24.24
N VAL A 23 15.35 -1.80 -23.53
CA VAL A 23 15.34 -1.10 -22.25
C VAL A 23 16.31 -1.90 -21.38
N PRO A 24 17.44 -1.32 -20.94
CA PRO A 24 18.19 -1.97 -19.88
C PRO A 24 17.32 -1.80 -18.63
N LEU A 25 16.57 -2.85 -18.27
CA LEU A 25 16.08 -2.98 -16.90
C LEU A 25 17.33 -3.12 -16.04
N SER A 26 17.88 -1.99 -15.60
CA SER A 26 18.87 -2.00 -14.53
C SER A 26 18.20 -2.72 -13.35
N PRO A 27 18.77 -3.83 -12.85
CA PRO A 27 18.16 -4.53 -11.74
C PRO A 27 18.06 -3.56 -10.56
N SER A 28 16.84 -3.37 -10.04
CA SER A 28 16.66 -2.57 -8.84
C SER A 28 17.42 -3.25 -7.71
N ILE A 29 18.39 -2.51 -7.13
CA ILE A 29 19.19 -2.93 -5.98
C ILE A 29 18.28 -3.16 -4.75
N LEU A 30 17.10 -2.54 -4.72
CA LEU A 30 16.11 -2.71 -3.67
C LEU A 30 15.11 -3.81 -4.03
N LYS A 31 14.80 -4.64 -3.03
CA LYS A 31 13.78 -5.68 -3.16
C LYS A 31 12.81 -5.64 -1.97
N PRO A 32 11.50 -5.49 -2.22
CA PRO A 32 10.92 -5.11 -3.52
C PRO A 32 11.42 -3.72 -3.95
N SER A 33 11.35 -3.41 -5.26
CA SER A 33 11.77 -2.11 -5.81
C SER A 33 10.98 -0.93 -5.26
N THR A 34 9.79 -1.22 -4.74
CA THR A 34 8.88 -0.27 -4.11
C THR A 34 8.44 -0.88 -2.77
N PRO A 35 9.24 -0.73 -1.71
CA PRO A 35 8.91 -1.26 -0.39
C PRO A 35 7.61 -0.64 0.15
N HIS A 36 6.91 -1.40 0.98
CA HIS A 36 5.76 -0.89 1.72
C HIS A 36 6.21 -0.34 3.07
N ALA A 37 5.50 0.66 3.59
CA ALA A 37 5.76 1.15 4.93
C ALA A 37 5.55 0.03 5.98
N ASN A 38 6.42 0.01 6.99
CA ASN A 38 6.53 -1.04 8.01
C ASN A 38 6.55 -2.45 7.40
N SER A 39 7.30 -2.67 6.32
CA SER A 39 7.48 -4.00 5.69
C SER A 39 8.95 -4.38 5.57
N GLN A 40 9.22 -5.67 5.36
CA GLN A 40 10.57 -6.15 5.12
C GLN A 40 11.03 -5.78 3.70
N ALA A 41 12.25 -5.27 3.59
CA ALA A 41 12.93 -5.09 2.32
C ALA A 41 14.44 -5.34 2.49
N TYR A 42 15.14 -5.51 1.37
CA TYR A 42 16.56 -5.78 1.35
C TYR A 42 17.25 -5.06 0.20
N VAL A 43 18.55 -4.82 0.40
CA VAL A 43 19.50 -4.31 -0.59
C VAL A 43 20.26 -5.52 -1.14
N GLU A 44 20.21 -5.72 -2.46
CA GLU A 44 21.06 -6.69 -3.14
C GLU A 44 22.50 -6.18 -3.14
N THR A 45 23.33 -6.72 -2.25
CA THR A 45 24.75 -6.40 -2.15
C THR A 45 25.56 -7.65 -1.80
N SER A 46 26.74 -7.76 -2.41
CA SER A 46 27.75 -8.76 -2.03
C SER A 46 28.74 -8.23 -0.99
N ASN A 47 28.64 -6.96 -0.61
CA ASN A 47 29.61 -6.29 0.25
C ASN A 47 29.13 -6.18 1.70
N VAL A 48 29.72 -6.97 2.58
CA VAL A 48 29.34 -7.08 4.00
C VAL A 48 29.88 -5.92 4.85
N THR A 49 30.80 -5.11 4.33
CA THR A 49 31.39 -3.98 5.06
C THR A 49 30.72 -2.64 4.76
N SER A 50 29.79 -2.62 3.80
CA SER A 50 29.10 -1.41 3.37
C SER A 50 28.20 -0.82 4.45
N GLN A 51 28.25 0.49 4.59
CA GLN A 51 27.32 1.25 5.43
C GLN A 51 26.27 1.91 4.55
N PHE A 52 25.02 1.53 4.75
CA PHE A 52 23.89 2.09 4.03
C PHE A 52 23.20 3.18 4.84
N THR A 53 22.69 4.19 4.14
CA THR A 53 21.82 5.21 4.71
C THR A 53 20.60 5.39 3.82
N ILE A 54 19.41 5.26 4.40
CA ILE A 54 18.16 5.64 3.76
C ILE A 54 17.74 7.00 4.30
N TYR A 55 17.38 7.91 3.42
CA TYR A 55 16.75 9.17 3.79
C TYR A 55 15.30 9.14 3.34
N ALA A 56 14.40 9.50 4.26
CA ALA A 56 12.98 9.68 3.99
C ALA A 56 12.72 11.17 3.78
N SER A 57 12.75 11.62 2.52
CA SER A 57 12.70 13.04 2.17
C SER A 57 13.77 13.83 2.96
N ASN A 58 13.40 15.01 3.48
CA ASN A 58 14.23 15.83 4.38
C ASN A 58 13.90 15.64 5.87
N ILE A 59 13.10 14.62 6.22
CA ILE A 59 12.49 14.48 7.55
C ILE A 59 13.36 13.59 8.45
N SER A 60 13.79 12.45 7.93
CA SER A 60 14.52 11.47 8.72
C SER A 60 15.54 10.70 7.90
N SER A 61 16.50 10.06 8.60
CA SER A 61 17.46 9.15 8.01
C SER A 61 17.69 7.94 8.90
N CYS A 62 17.97 6.81 8.27
CA CYS A 62 18.13 5.50 8.90
C CYS A 62 19.43 4.86 8.39
N ARG A 63 20.33 4.51 9.31
CA ARG A 63 21.64 3.93 8.98
C ARG A 63 21.66 2.46 9.36
N PHE A 64 22.22 1.62 8.49
CA PHE A 64 22.33 0.18 8.71
C PHE A 64 23.54 -0.41 7.98
N LYS A 65 23.97 -1.60 8.40
CA LYS A 65 25.19 -2.28 7.89
C LYS A 65 24.91 -3.69 7.35
N THR A 66 23.64 -4.00 7.10
CA THR A 66 23.17 -5.34 6.70
C THR A 66 22.42 -5.26 5.39
N ALA A 67 22.36 -6.37 4.65
CA ALA A 67 21.55 -6.43 3.43
C ALA A 67 20.05 -6.30 3.73
N VAL A 68 19.60 -6.81 4.89
CA VAL A 68 18.23 -6.60 5.37
C VAL A 68 18.09 -5.17 5.90
N ILE A 69 17.09 -4.46 5.39
CA ILE A 69 16.81 -3.08 5.78
C ILE A 69 15.94 -3.11 7.05
N PRO A 70 16.35 -2.41 8.13
CA PRO A 70 15.52 -2.29 9.32
C PRO A 70 14.17 -1.63 9.01
N CYS A 71 13.10 -2.14 9.59
CA CYS A 71 11.74 -1.74 9.23
C CYS A 71 11.39 -0.31 9.68
N GLU A 72 12.08 0.20 10.69
CA GLU A 72 12.06 1.61 11.09
C GLU A 72 12.54 2.57 10.01
N CYS A 73 13.28 2.09 9.00
CA CYS A 73 13.66 2.93 7.87
C CYS A 73 12.47 3.27 6.96
N PHE A 74 11.32 2.59 7.11
CA PHE A 74 10.12 2.76 6.28
C PHE A 74 8.86 3.08 7.10
N LEU A 75 8.90 4.10 7.95
CA LEU A 75 7.73 4.51 8.74
C LEU A 75 6.88 5.62 8.08
N GLN A 76 7.25 6.06 6.87
CA GLN A 76 6.53 7.11 6.17
C GLN A 76 6.24 6.70 4.72
N ILE A 77 5.06 7.05 4.23
CA ILE A 77 4.70 6.91 2.82
C ILE A 77 5.18 8.17 2.10
N SER A 78 6.08 8.00 1.14
CA SER A 78 6.63 9.12 0.36
C SER A 78 7.27 8.59 -0.93
N ASN A 79 7.34 9.45 -1.95
CA ASN A 79 8.03 9.17 -3.21
C ASN A 79 9.50 9.61 -3.20
N ASP A 80 9.95 10.27 -2.13
CA ASP A 80 11.26 10.95 -2.08
C ASP A 80 12.25 10.22 -1.16
N TYR A 81 12.31 8.90 -1.28
CA TYR A 81 13.34 8.13 -0.59
C TYR A 81 14.62 8.06 -1.41
N ARG A 82 15.76 8.15 -0.73
CA ARG A 82 17.09 7.92 -1.33
C ARG A 82 17.89 6.90 -0.52
N LEU A 83 18.56 5.98 -1.21
CA LEU A 83 19.48 5.01 -0.65
C LEU A 83 20.91 5.41 -1.02
N GLU A 84 21.76 5.52 -0.01
CA GLU A 84 23.19 5.76 -0.16
C GLU A 84 24.00 4.59 0.43
N GLU A 85 25.15 4.32 -0.17
CA GLU A 85 26.16 3.39 0.33
C GLU A 85 27.48 4.14 0.47
N ASN A 86 28.02 4.21 1.69
CA ASN A 86 29.25 4.94 2.00
C ASN A 86 29.25 6.39 1.47
N GLY A 87 28.08 7.05 1.48
CA GLY A 87 27.88 8.43 1.00
C GLY A 87 27.69 8.57 -0.51
N ARG A 88 27.69 7.47 -1.27
CA ARG A 88 27.35 7.47 -2.70
C ARG A 88 25.88 7.13 -2.89
N LEU A 89 25.16 7.96 -3.62
CA LEU A 89 23.78 7.68 -4.02
C LEU A 89 23.71 6.43 -4.91
N LEU A 90 22.92 5.45 -4.46
CA LEU A 90 22.64 4.22 -5.20
C LEU A 90 21.32 4.30 -5.97
N SER A 91 20.26 4.79 -5.32
CA SER A 91 18.92 4.77 -5.89
C SER A 91 17.99 5.79 -5.23
N ASN A 92 17.02 6.27 -6.00
CA ASN A 92 15.83 6.95 -5.50
C ASN A 92 14.63 6.04 -5.68
N PHE A 93 13.73 6.00 -4.70
CA PHE A 93 12.60 5.09 -4.69
C PHE A 93 11.42 5.66 -3.90
N ALA A 94 10.28 5.01 -4.02
CA ALA A 94 9.07 5.32 -3.27
C ALA A 94 8.78 4.23 -2.23
N VAL A 95 8.22 4.66 -1.11
CA VAL A 95 7.64 3.78 -0.10
C VAL A 95 6.13 3.86 -0.21
N SER A 96 5.51 2.72 -0.52
CA SER A 96 4.06 2.58 -0.66
C SER A 96 3.35 2.43 0.68
N PRO A 97 2.01 2.57 0.73
CA PRO A 97 1.24 2.26 1.93
C PRO A 97 1.51 0.86 2.50
N PRO A 98 1.34 0.66 3.83
CA PRO A 98 1.53 -0.64 4.46
C PRO A 98 0.78 -1.77 3.76
N ASN A 99 1.43 -2.92 3.67
CA ASN A 99 0.83 -4.08 3.02
C ASN A 99 -0.18 -4.74 3.97
N MET A 100 -1.44 -4.36 3.81
CA MET A 100 -2.56 -4.89 4.59
C MET A 100 -3.71 -5.24 3.67
N ARG A 101 -4.36 -6.37 3.95
CA ARG A 101 -5.61 -6.75 3.28
C ARG A 101 -6.72 -6.85 4.32
N ILE A 102 -7.83 -6.20 4.03
CA ILE A 102 -9.04 -6.23 4.85
C ILE A 102 -10.13 -6.89 4.02
N PHE A 103 -10.78 -7.89 4.60
CA PHE A 103 -11.89 -8.58 3.98
C PHE A 103 -13.12 -8.42 4.85
N THR A 104 -14.17 -7.90 4.24
CA THR A 104 -15.53 -7.90 4.75
C THR A 104 -16.37 -8.84 3.87
N PRO A 105 -17.41 -9.49 4.42
CA PRO A 105 -18.31 -10.30 3.61
C PRO A 105 -19.02 -9.43 2.56
N SER A 106 -19.18 -9.97 1.35
CA SER A 106 -19.74 -9.25 0.19
C SER A 106 -21.27 -9.25 0.13
N THR A 107 -21.94 -10.10 0.91
CA THR A 107 -23.40 -10.31 0.88
C THR A 107 -23.93 -10.50 2.29
N HIS A 108 -24.92 -9.69 2.68
CA HIS A 108 -25.75 -9.88 3.87
C HIS A 108 -27.16 -9.36 3.57
N GLU A 109 -28.21 -10.18 3.77
CA GLU A 109 -29.61 -9.73 3.70
C GLU A 109 -29.98 -8.82 4.88
N MET A 110 -29.37 -9.03 6.05
CA MET A 110 -29.39 -8.12 7.21
C MET A 110 -28.08 -8.29 7.99
N LEU A 111 -27.34 -7.21 8.27
CA LEU A 111 -26.12 -7.26 9.10
C LEU A 111 -26.50 -7.42 10.59
N ASN A 112 -26.69 -8.66 11.01
CA ASN A 112 -26.74 -8.98 12.44
C ASN A 112 -25.35 -8.94 13.08
N GLU A 113 -24.30 -9.11 12.29
CA GLU A 113 -22.92 -8.97 12.72
C GLU A 113 -22.03 -8.75 11.49
N LEU A 114 -20.93 -8.01 11.67
CA LEU A 114 -19.89 -7.85 10.66
C LEU A 114 -18.61 -8.48 11.19
N THR A 115 -18.21 -9.58 10.57
CA THR A 115 -16.88 -10.16 10.80
C THR A 115 -15.88 -9.56 9.83
N VAL A 116 -14.85 -8.91 10.35
CA VAL A 116 -13.75 -8.31 9.59
C VAL A 116 -12.52 -9.19 9.73
N HIS A 117 -11.96 -9.62 8.61
CA HIS A 117 -10.67 -10.32 8.58
C HIS A 117 -9.58 -9.38 8.12
N ILE A 118 -8.56 -9.20 8.95
CA ILE A 118 -7.41 -8.34 8.71
C ILE A 118 -6.19 -9.26 8.53
N ILE A 119 -5.53 -9.15 7.38
CA ILE A 119 -4.28 -9.86 7.08
C ILE A 119 -3.19 -8.81 6.95
N PRO A 120 -2.53 -8.45 8.06
CA PRO A 120 -1.41 -7.51 8.04
C PRO A 120 -0.14 -8.24 7.58
N LYS A 121 0.73 -7.54 6.84
CA LYS A 121 2.08 -7.99 6.50
C LYS A 121 3.09 -6.96 6.98
N LEU A 122 2.98 -6.62 8.26
CA LEU A 122 3.84 -5.65 8.92
C LEU A 122 5.06 -6.36 9.50
N CYS A 123 6.21 -5.71 9.40
CA CYS A 123 7.46 -6.21 9.95
C CYS A 123 7.54 -6.00 11.46
N ARG A 124 7.11 -4.83 11.95
CA ARG A 124 7.02 -4.50 13.37
C ARG A 124 5.58 -4.49 13.83
N GLU A 125 5.40 -4.83 15.09
CA GLU A 125 4.13 -4.67 15.80
C GLU A 125 3.72 -3.21 15.80
N ASP A 126 2.47 -2.95 15.43
CA ASP A 126 1.87 -1.62 15.40
C ASP A 126 0.55 -1.64 16.16
N LEU A 127 0.41 -0.73 17.12
CA LEU A 127 -0.84 -0.55 17.84
C LEU A 127 -1.82 0.14 16.89
N SER A 128 -2.88 -0.58 16.51
CA SER A 128 -3.83 -0.11 15.52
C SER A 128 -5.16 0.22 16.18
N ASP A 129 -5.75 1.35 15.82
CA ASP A 129 -7.11 1.70 16.19
C ASP A 129 -8.06 1.30 15.05
N ILE A 130 -8.96 0.35 15.31
CA ILE A 130 -9.89 -0.20 14.33
C ILE A 130 -11.28 0.32 14.67
N GLN A 131 -11.84 1.12 13.77
CA GLN A 131 -13.10 1.79 13.95
C GLN A 131 -14.15 1.28 12.97
N LEU A 132 -15.36 1.02 13.47
CA LEU A 132 -16.56 0.95 12.65
C LEU A 132 -17.15 2.35 12.59
N GLU A 133 -17.28 2.87 11.39
CA GLU A 133 -17.79 4.20 11.11
C GLU A 133 -19.12 4.09 10.35
N TYR A 134 -20.06 4.97 10.69
CA TYR A 134 -21.38 5.08 10.10
C TYR A 134 -21.57 6.45 9.46
N ARG A 135 -22.31 6.49 8.35
CA ARG A 135 -22.79 7.71 7.72
C ARG A 135 -24.20 7.51 7.18
N SER A 136 -25.07 8.50 7.36
CA SER A 136 -26.41 8.50 6.76
C SER A 136 -26.35 8.52 5.23
N PHE A 137 -27.44 8.09 4.58
CA PHE A 137 -27.60 8.24 3.13
C PHE A 137 -27.67 9.69 2.68
N GLN A 138 -28.33 10.52 3.49
CA GLN A 138 -28.51 11.93 3.23
C GLN A 138 -27.40 12.69 3.96
N VAL A 139 -26.46 13.22 3.18
CA VAL A 139 -25.38 14.10 3.60
C VAL A 139 -25.32 15.28 2.64
N PHE A 140 -24.92 16.45 3.14
CA PHE A 140 -24.74 17.61 2.26
C PHE A 140 -23.58 17.36 1.30
N PRO A 141 -23.69 17.78 0.02
CA PRO A 141 -22.58 17.68 -0.93
C PRO A 141 -21.34 18.42 -0.41
N GLY A 142 -20.19 17.74 -0.43
CA GLY A 142 -18.92 18.25 0.12
C GLY A 142 -18.68 17.89 1.59
N GLU A 143 -19.65 17.32 2.30
CA GLU A 143 -19.51 16.85 3.68
C GLU A 143 -19.43 15.32 3.78
N GLU A 144 -19.29 14.61 2.67
CA GLU A 144 -19.36 13.15 2.62
C GLU A 144 -18.32 12.45 3.51
N GLU A 145 -17.13 13.05 3.65
CA GLU A 145 -16.02 12.52 4.46
C GLU A 145 -16.08 12.99 5.92
N SER A 146 -16.53 14.22 6.18
CA SER A 146 -16.68 14.73 7.55
C SER A 146 -17.92 14.18 8.27
N SER A 147 -18.87 13.61 7.54
CA SER A 147 -20.11 13.05 8.07
C SER A 147 -19.97 11.66 8.70
N TRP A 148 -18.81 11.01 8.56
CA TRP A 148 -18.57 9.69 9.17
C TRP A 148 -18.42 9.81 10.69
N LYS A 149 -19.13 8.94 11.41
CA LYS A 149 -19.14 8.90 12.88
C LYS A 149 -18.70 7.52 13.36
N THR A 150 -17.77 7.49 14.31
CA THR A 150 -17.36 6.24 14.96
C THR A 150 -18.49 5.69 15.83
N VAL A 151 -18.97 4.48 15.52
CA VAL A 151 -20.00 3.78 16.29
C VAL A 151 -19.43 2.62 17.12
N SER A 152 -18.20 2.21 16.81
CA SER A 152 -17.43 1.24 17.60
C SER A 152 -15.94 1.45 17.35
N ALA A 153 -15.10 1.26 18.36
CA ALA A 153 -13.65 1.38 18.26
C ALA A 153 -12.98 0.27 19.09
N VAL A 154 -11.93 -0.32 18.52
CA VAL A 154 -11.17 -1.41 19.15
C VAL A 154 -9.69 -1.21 18.86
N ALA A 155 -8.90 -1.12 19.92
CA ALA A 155 -7.44 -1.13 19.81
C ALA A 155 -6.92 -2.56 19.68
N LYS A 156 -6.03 -2.81 18.73
CA LYS A 156 -5.40 -4.13 18.52
C LYS A 156 -3.98 -4.00 17.99
N THR A 157 -3.08 -4.82 18.52
CA THR A 157 -1.72 -4.92 17.97
C THR A 157 -1.72 -5.77 16.71
N LEU A 158 -1.23 -5.21 15.61
CA LEU A 158 -1.11 -5.89 14.32
C LEU A 158 0.36 -6.09 13.96
N LYS A 159 0.69 -7.24 13.36
CA LYS A 159 2.02 -7.56 12.84
C LYS A 159 1.92 -8.36 11.54
N ASP A 160 2.05 -9.68 11.60
CA ASP A 160 2.04 -10.61 10.47
C ASP A 160 0.96 -11.71 10.62
N THR A 161 0.28 -11.77 11.76
CA THR A 161 -0.77 -12.75 12.03
C THR A 161 -2.15 -12.29 11.57
N LYS A 162 -2.87 -13.16 10.85
CA LYS A 162 -4.28 -12.94 10.51
C LYS A 162 -5.09 -12.71 11.78
N THR A 163 -5.89 -11.67 11.75
CA THR A 163 -6.72 -11.23 12.87
C THR A 163 -8.17 -11.14 12.42
N SER A 164 -9.09 -11.59 13.27
CA SER A 164 -10.53 -11.38 13.06
C SER A 164 -11.09 -10.48 14.15
N LEU A 165 -12.04 -9.64 13.78
CA LEU A 165 -12.80 -8.76 14.66
C LEU A 165 -14.29 -8.90 14.31
N ILE A 166 -15.14 -8.93 15.32
CA ILE A 166 -16.59 -9.03 15.13
C ILE A 166 -17.22 -7.77 15.69
N PHE A 167 -17.96 -7.05 14.85
CA PHE A 167 -18.87 -6.00 15.27
C PHE A 167 -20.28 -6.60 15.37
N GLY A 168 -20.87 -6.57 16.56
CA GLY A 168 -22.21 -7.14 16.79
C GLY A 168 -23.36 -6.24 16.33
N CYS A 169 -24.56 -6.81 16.26
CA CYS A 169 -25.82 -6.19 15.78
C CYS A 169 -26.12 -4.80 16.36
N LYS A 170 -25.77 -4.57 17.63
CA LYS A 170 -26.04 -3.30 18.32
C LYS A 170 -25.41 -2.08 17.65
N HIS A 171 -24.41 -2.27 16.79
CA HIS A 171 -23.76 -1.20 16.04
C HIS A 171 -24.42 -0.91 14.68
N PHE A 172 -25.40 -1.73 14.26
CA PHE A 172 -26.10 -1.66 12.97
C PHE A 172 -27.57 -1.25 13.13
N SER A 173 -27.86 -0.39 14.11
CA SER A 173 -29.23 0.07 14.38
C SER A 173 -29.77 1.06 13.35
N ASP A 174 -28.88 1.79 12.68
CA ASP A 174 -29.24 2.91 11.82
C ASP A 174 -29.01 2.55 10.34
N PRO A 175 -30.02 2.73 9.46
CA PRO A 175 -29.84 2.49 8.04
C PRO A 175 -28.91 3.55 7.43
N GLY A 176 -27.91 3.10 6.69
CA GLY A 176 -26.90 3.97 6.09
C GLY A 176 -25.70 3.20 5.55
N TYR A 177 -24.61 3.93 5.34
CA TYR A 177 -23.32 3.36 4.94
C TYR A 177 -22.47 3.06 6.16
N TYR A 178 -21.77 1.93 6.10
CA TYR A 178 -20.80 1.53 7.10
C TYR A 178 -19.43 1.35 6.47
N ARG A 179 -18.36 1.72 7.17
CA ARG A 179 -17.00 1.39 6.75
C ARG A 179 -16.15 1.01 7.94
N VAL A 180 -15.12 0.21 7.68
CA VAL A 180 -14.09 -0.11 8.65
C VAL A 180 -12.87 0.73 8.33
N SER A 181 -12.39 1.46 9.32
CA SER A 181 -11.24 2.34 9.26
C SER A 181 -10.17 1.81 10.22
N ILE A 182 -8.95 1.59 9.73
CA ILE A 182 -7.82 1.10 10.54
C ILE A 182 -6.73 2.15 10.52
N ARG A 183 -6.46 2.76 11.67
CA ARG A 183 -5.39 3.74 11.84
C ARG A 183 -4.16 3.08 12.47
N LEU A 184 -3.05 3.10 11.74
CA LEU A 184 -1.76 2.60 12.21
C LEU A 184 -1.00 3.70 12.96
N SER A 185 -0.53 3.42 14.17
CA SER A 185 0.13 4.42 15.01
C SER A 185 1.52 4.78 14.51
N LEU A 186 2.30 3.80 14.02
CA LEU A 186 3.68 4.04 13.60
C LEU A 186 3.79 4.73 12.24
N VAL A 187 2.90 4.38 11.30
CA VAL A 187 2.95 4.91 9.91
C VAL A 187 2.02 6.12 9.72
N ASN A 188 1.15 6.40 10.70
CA ASN A 188 0.09 7.41 10.61
C ASN A 188 -0.69 7.30 9.28
N TYR A 189 -1.11 6.07 8.95
CA TYR A 189 -1.86 5.74 7.74
C TYR A 189 -3.19 5.11 8.11
N THR A 190 -4.23 5.46 7.35
CA THR A 190 -5.58 4.92 7.51
C THR A 190 -5.94 4.03 6.33
N VAL A 191 -6.33 2.80 6.62
CA VAL A 191 -6.90 1.87 5.62
C VAL A 191 -8.42 1.86 5.78
N GLN A 192 -9.17 2.04 4.69
CA GLN A 192 -10.63 2.03 4.72
C GLN A 192 -11.19 0.96 3.78
N VAL A 193 -12.22 0.24 4.25
CA VAL A 193 -13.01 -0.69 3.42
C VAL A 193 -14.49 -0.49 3.71
N GLY A 194 -15.28 -0.29 2.67
CA GLY A 194 -16.74 -0.18 2.78
C GLY A 194 -17.39 -1.52 3.11
N ALA A 195 -18.30 -1.51 4.07
CA ALA A 195 -19.40 -2.46 4.14
C ALA A 195 -20.57 -1.83 3.34
N ARG A 196 -21.30 -2.61 2.54
CA ARG A 196 -22.27 -2.09 1.55
C ARG A 196 -23.42 -1.27 2.16
N ASP A 197 -24.25 -0.72 1.28
CA ASP A 197 -25.53 -0.08 1.56
C ASP A 197 -26.49 -1.01 2.34
N PHE A 198 -27.17 -0.48 3.36
CA PHE A 198 -28.19 -1.20 4.13
C PHE A 198 -29.48 -0.39 4.19
N SER A 199 -30.37 -0.59 3.21
CA SER A 199 -31.78 -0.23 3.34
C SER A 199 -32.48 -1.26 4.23
N ARG A 200 -33.28 -0.77 5.18
CA ARG A 200 -34.34 -1.61 5.75
C ARG A 200 -35.39 -1.71 4.65
N ASP A 201 -35.40 -2.80 3.90
CA ASP A 201 -36.53 -3.09 3.02
C ASP A 201 -37.76 -3.27 3.92
N SER A 202 -38.59 -2.23 3.94
CA SER A 202 -39.91 -2.18 4.55
C SER A 202 -40.97 -2.63 3.56
#